data_AF-A0A7Y2T4K9-F1
#
_entry.id   AF-A0A7Y2T4K9-F1
#
_cell.length_a   1.000
_cell.length_b   1.000
_cell.length_c   1.000
_cell.angle_alpha   90.00
_cell.angle_beta   90.00
_cell.angle_gamma   90.00
#
_symmetry.space_group_name_H-M   'P 1'
#
loop_
_entity.id
_entity.type
_entity.pdbx_description
1 polymer ?
#
loop_
_entity_poly.entity_id
_entity_poly.type
_entity_poly.pdbx_seq_one_letter_code
_entity_poly.pdbx_strand_id
1 'polypeptide(L)'
;MNSESPNPLKPESTPTLNEGVDNWSALLQHSEAELAKTQEQIDEIAYELYGIEGDDRASIEAMMDTSKSDMDEGDEAETLITADPATLTSELLDYCVGVVFGRWDIRYATGEKPAPPEPDPFEALPLCAPGMLQNDEGLPAKPEEVDTNYPIRISWNGILVEDAAHNEDIFNRTVEALTVMWGEQSGAIQQEACEMLKVKKLRDYFAEKKAGGKFFKEHLSRFSKSRRKAPIYWPLSTESGTYTLWFYYHRLDSDTLYTAVSFIEDKQEEVAKTFADLSAKKSRTKEEDKELEAAQLLVAELPTFRESLLDIAKFWKPNLNDGVQITAAPLWKHFRLKTWQKLLKTTWTKLEKGEYDWAHLAHSTWPERVIPKCLTDRSLAIAHGHDDALWEPYTDDRGKEKWRLKKDAKETVEQLVKKNQS
;
A
#
# COMPACT_ATOMS: atom_id res chain seq x y z
N MET A 1 -15.14 -38.61 4.56
CA MET A 1 -15.14 -38.73 6.03
C MET A 1 -14.91 -37.34 6.56
N ASN A 2 -15.88 -36.78 7.27
CA ASN A 2 -15.79 -35.44 7.86
C ASN A 2 -14.66 -35.45 8.90
N SER A 3 -13.48 -34.95 8.53
CA SER A 3 -12.54 -34.47 9.53
C SER A 3 -13.11 -33.14 10.03
N GLU A 4 -13.77 -33.20 11.19
CA GLU A 4 -14.02 -32.00 11.97
C GLU A 4 -12.67 -31.32 12.18
N SER A 5 -12.46 -30.19 11.50
CA SER A 5 -11.40 -29.25 11.85
C SER A 5 -11.55 -28.97 13.35
N PRO A 6 -10.49 -29.06 14.16
CA PRO A 6 -10.61 -28.81 15.57
C PRO A 6 -11.13 -27.40 15.75
N ASN A 7 -12.36 -27.28 16.25
CA ASN A 7 -12.93 -26.03 16.70
C ASN A 7 -11.97 -25.50 17.77
N PRO A 8 -11.20 -24.43 17.51
CA PRO A 8 -10.32 -23.92 18.53
C PRO A 8 -11.26 -23.32 19.58
N LEU A 9 -11.32 -24.01 20.72
CA LEU A 9 -11.75 -23.47 22.00
C LEU A 9 -11.40 -21.97 21.99
N LYS A 10 -12.41 -21.09 22.04
CA LYS A 10 -12.20 -19.66 22.22
C LYS A 10 -11.21 -19.50 23.37
N PRO A 11 -9.98 -19.02 23.13
CA PRO A 11 -9.02 -18.95 24.22
C PRO A 11 -9.58 -17.96 25.25
N GLU A 12 -9.53 -18.34 26.53
CA GLU A 12 -10.00 -17.49 27.65
C GLU A 12 -9.24 -16.14 27.72
N SER A 13 -8.15 -16.01 26.96
CA SER A 13 -7.38 -14.79 26.73
C SER A 13 -6.83 -14.76 25.29
N THR A 14 -6.85 -13.60 24.63
CA THR A 14 -6.16 -13.39 23.34
C THR A 14 -4.66 -13.74 23.47
N PRO A 15 -4.06 -14.52 22.56
CA PRO A 15 -2.66 -14.95 22.67
C PRO A 15 -1.68 -13.78 22.58
N THR A 16 -0.54 -13.87 23.26
CA THR A 16 0.59 -12.93 23.10
C THR A 16 1.20 -12.98 21.69
N LEU A 17 2.09 -12.04 21.35
CA LEU A 17 2.76 -12.10 20.04
C LEU A 17 3.68 -13.32 19.94
N ASN A 18 4.41 -13.65 21.01
CA ASN A 18 5.26 -14.84 21.03
C ASN A 18 4.44 -16.14 20.86
N GLU A 19 3.33 -16.29 21.59
CA GLU A 19 2.43 -17.43 21.40
C GLU A 19 1.83 -17.46 19.98
N GLY A 20 1.52 -16.29 19.42
CA GLY A 20 1.08 -16.16 18.02
C GLY A 20 2.11 -16.66 17.02
N VAL A 21 3.39 -16.31 17.21
CA VAL A 21 4.51 -16.78 16.39
C VAL A 21 4.68 -18.30 16.49
N ASP A 22 4.59 -18.85 17.70
CA ASP A 22 4.70 -20.30 17.93
C ASP A 22 3.54 -21.04 17.26
N ASN A 23 2.31 -20.54 17.41
CA ASN A 23 1.12 -21.09 16.78
C ASN A 23 1.21 -21.03 15.25
N TRP A 24 1.70 -19.92 14.69
CA TRP A 24 1.89 -19.79 13.23
C TRP A 24 2.97 -20.74 12.71
N SER A 25 4.08 -20.87 13.44
CA SER A 25 5.15 -21.81 13.09
C SER A 25 4.68 -23.27 13.12
N ALA A 26 3.87 -23.64 14.12
CA ALA A 26 3.25 -24.96 14.19
C ALA A 26 2.28 -25.21 13.02
N LEU A 27 1.50 -24.19 12.62
CA LEU A 27 0.61 -24.29 11.47
C LEU A 27 1.38 -24.45 10.15
N LEU A 28 2.48 -23.71 9.96
CA LEU A 28 3.34 -23.84 8.78
C LEU A 28 3.91 -25.26 8.69
N GLN A 29 4.49 -25.77 9.78
CA GLN A 29 5.02 -27.15 9.84
C GLN A 29 3.95 -28.20 9.54
N HIS A 30 2.75 -28.03 10.10
CA HIS A 30 1.64 -28.94 9.83
C HIS A 30 1.21 -28.90 8.36
N SER A 31 1.10 -27.70 7.78
CA SER A 31 0.69 -27.50 6.40
C SER A 31 1.72 -28.06 5.42
N GLU A 32 3.01 -27.83 5.66
CA GLU A 32 4.09 -28.40 4.86
C GLU A 32 4.11 -29.94 4.94
N ALA A 33 3.86 -30.52 6.12
CA ALA A 33 3.78 -31.98 6.27
C ALA A 33 2.59 -32.57 5.49
N GLU A 34 1.42 -31.92 5.52
CA GLU A 34 0.26 -32.37 4.75
C GLU A 34 0.45 -32.15 3.23
N LEU A 35 1.12 -31.07 2.82
CA LEU A 35 1.50 -30.87 1.41
C LEU A 35 2.46 -31.94 0.92
N ALA A 36 3.50 -32.27 1.71
CA ALA A 36 4.45 -33.33 1.37
C ALA A 36 3.77 -34.69 1.23
N LYS A 37 2.87 -35.03 2.16
CA LYS A 37 2.07 -36.26 2.11
C LYS A 37 1.11 -36.29 0.92
N THR A 38 0.50 -35.15 0.58
CA THR A 38 -0.38 -35.04 -0.59
C THR A 38 0.42 -35.20 -1.87
N GLN A 39 1.62 -34.60 -1.95
CA GLN A 39 2.53 -34.78 -3.07
C GLN A 39 2.95 -36.25 -3.23
N GLU A 40 3.30 -36.93 -2.13
CA GLU A 40 3.61 -38.37 -2.15
C GLU A 40 2.44 -39.19 -2.71
N GLN A 41 1.20 -38.89 -2.29
CA GLN A 41 0.01 -39.56 -2.84
C GLN A 41 -0.19 -39.31 -4.34
N ILE A 42 0.05 -38.08 -4.80
CA ILE A 42 -0.02 -37.73 -6.23
C ILE A 42 1.04 -38.50 -7.02
N ASP A 43 2.27 -38.56 -6.50
CA ASP A 43 3.39 -39.24 -7.14
C ASP A 43 3.12 -40.75 -7.23
N GLU A 44 2.61 -41.38 -6.16
CA GLU A 44 2.21 -42.81 -6.18
C GLU A 44 1.12 -43.09 -7.22
N ILE A 45 0.08 -42.26 -7.28
CA ILE A 45 -1.00 -42.41 -8.28
C ILE A 45 -0.43 -42.26 -9.69
N ALA A 46 0.47 -41.30 -9.91
CA ALA A 46 1.12 -41.10 -11.20
C ALA A 46 1.98 -42.31 -11.59
N TYR A 47 2.82 -42.81 -10.68
CA TYR A 47 3.64 -43.99 -10.94
C TYR A 47 2.80 -45.21 -11.29
N GLU A 48 1.70 -45.45 -10.57
CA GLU A 48 0.77 -46.54 -10.86
C GLU A 48 0.12 -46.39 -12.24
N LEU A 49 -0.40 -45.20 -12.57
CA LEU A 49 -1.09 -44.95 -13.84
C LEU A 49 -0.18 -45.05 -15.06
N TYR A 50 1.08 -44.63 -14.93
CA TYR A 50 2.06 -44.69 -16.02
C TYR A 50 2.89 -45.99 -16.03
N GLY A 51 2.71 -46.88 -15.04
CA GLY A 51 3.45 -48.14 -14.92
C GLY A 51 4.95 -47.94 -14.68
N ILE A 52 5.30 -46.89 -13.93
CA ILE A 52 6.68 -46.53 -13.61
C ILE A 52 7.08 -47.27 -12.33
N GLU A 53 8.04 -48.20 -12.44
CA GLU A 53 8.47 -49.06 -11.33
C GLU A 53 10.00 -49.20 -11.27
N GLY A 54 10.51 -49.69 -10.14
CA GLY A 54 11.91 -50.10 -10.00
C GLY A 54 12.92 -48.99 -10.32
N ASP A 55 13.85 -49.27 -11.25
CA ASP A 55 14.95 -48.38 -11.61
C ASP A 55 14.46 -47.08 -12.27
N ASP A 56 13.33 -47.10 -12.97
CA ASP A 56 12.75 -45.91 -13.62
C ASP A 56 12.22 -44.93 -12.57
N ARG A 57 11.53 -45.45 -11.55
CA ARG A 57 11.06 -44.65 -10.41
C ARG A 57 12.23 -44.05 -9.63
N ALA A 58 13.22 -44.88 -9.27
CA ALA A 58 14.40 -44.42 -8.54
C ALA A 58 15.17 -43.33 -9.30
N SER A 59 15.23 -43.43 -10.64
CA SER A 59 15.87 -42.42 -11.49
C SER A 59 15.10 -41.09 -11.49
N ILE A 60 13.77 -41.13 -11.50
CA ILE A 60 12.91 -39.93 -11.46
C ILE A 60 13.01 -39.24 -10.09
N GLU A 61 12.91 -39.99 -8.99
CA GLU A 61 13.02 -39.44 -7.64
C GLU A 61 14.38 -38.77 -7.43
N ALA A 62 15.48 -39.43 -7.85
CA ALA A 62 16.82 -38.83 -7.78
C ALA A 62 16.93 -37.55 -8.61
N MET A 63 16.32 -37.51 -9.80
CA MET A 63 16.32 -36.31 -10.64
C MET A 63 15.50 -35.17 -10.03
N MET A 64 14.35 -35.46 -9.42
CA MET A 64 13.52 -34.47 -8.74
C MET A 64 14.20 -33.88 -7.50
N ASP A 65 14.89 -34.68 -6.69
CA ASP A 65 15.66 -34.19 -5.55
C ASP A 65 16.81 -33.27 -5.99
N THR A 66 17.48 -33.59 -7.10
CA THR A 66 18.52 -32.72 -7.68
C THR A 66 17.92 -31.41 -8.22
N SER A 67 16.71 -31.48 -8.79
CA SER A 67 16.01 -30.31 -9.34
C SER A 67 15.52 -29.35 -8.25
N LYS A 68 15.13 -29.87 -7.08
CA LYS A 68 14.80 -29.05 -5.90
C LYS A 68 15.98 -28.21 -5.42
N SER A 69 17.22 -28.70 -5.55
CA SER A 69 18.41 -27.92 -5.18
C SER A 69 18.83 -26.86 -6.20
N ASP A 70 18.44 -27.01 -7.48
CA ASP A 70 18.84 -26.09 -8.56
C ASP A 70 17.80 -24.97 -8.82
N MET A 71 16.57 -25.10 -8.31
CA MET A 71 15.49 -24.10 -8.49
C MET A 71 15.48 -22.96 -7.45
N ASP A 72 16.48 -22.88 -6.58
CA ASP A 72 16.54 -21.92 -5.46
C ASP A 72 17.00 -20.50 -5.87
N GLU A 73 17.37 -20.26 -7.13
CA GLU A 73 17.86 -18.93 -7.59
C GLU A 73 16.76 -17.99 -8.15
N GLY A 74 15.50 -18.44 -8.27
CA GLY A 74 14.49 -17.73 -9.08
C GLY A 74 13.09 -17.50 -8.49
N ASP A 75 12.65 -18.30 -7.52
CA ASP A 75 11.35 -18.16 -6.85
C ASP A 75 11.60 -17.99 -5.34
N GLU A 76 11.57 -16.73 -4.87
CA GLU A 76 11.67 -16.36 -3.44
C GLU A 76 10.40 -16.75 -2.65
N ALA A 77 10.04 -18.03 -2.68
CA ALA A 77 9.31 -18.66 -1.61
C ALA A 77 10.24 -19.71 -1.03
N GLU A 78 11.23 -19.25 -0.25
CA GLU A 78 11.87 -20.14 0.72
C GLU A 78 10.73 -20.87 1.46
N THR A 79 10.74 -22.19 1.47
CA THR A 79 9.87 -23.01 2.34
C THR A 79 10.28 -22.73 3.78
N LEU A 80 9.82 -21.59 4.30
CA LEU A 80 10.07 -21.15 5.65
C LEU A 80 9.21 -21.98 6.59
N ILE A 81 9.83 -23.06 7.09
CA ILE A 81 9.27 -23.98 8.09
C ILE A 81 9.07 -23.28 9.45
N THR A 82 9.65 -22.10 9.66
CA THR A 82 9.48 -21.32 10.89
C THR A 82 9.22 -19.86 10.59
N ALA A 83 8.31 -19.27 11.36
CA ALA A 83 7.95 -17.87 11.22
C ALA A 83 9.05 -16.95 11.77
N ASP A 84 9.35 -15.84 11.07
CA ASP A 84 10.20 -14.78 11.62
C ASP A 84 9.37 -13.82 12.49
N PRO A 85 9.64 -13.71 13.82
CA PRO A 85 8.86 -12.87 14.71
C PRO A 85 8.82 -11.40 14.27
N ALA A 86 9.93 -10.88 13.72
CA ALA A 86 10.01 -9.49 13.29
C ALA A 86 9.14 -9.23 12.05
N THR A 87 9.13 -10.16 11.09
CA THR A 87 8.29 -10.09 9.89
C THR A 87 6.81 -10.17 10.24
N LEU A 88 6.39 -11.13 11.08
CA LEU A 88 4.98 -11.23 11.51
C LEU A 88 4.52 -9.99 12.29
N THR A 89 5.37 -9.45 13.15
CA THR A 89 5.06 -8.20 13.88
C THR A 89 4.91 -7.03 12.90
N SER A 90 5.79 -6.92 11.91
CA SER A 90 5.71 -5.91 10.86
C SER A 90 4.40 -6.02 10.06
N GLU A 91 3.99 -7.24 9.73
CA GLU A 91 2.74 -7.53 9.03
C GLU A 91 1.50 -7.18 9.87
N LEU A 92 1.52 -7.48 11.16
CA LEU A 92 0.47 -7.08 12.09
C LEU A 92 0.31 -5.56 12.14
N LEU A 93 1.40 -4.81 12.24
CA LEU A 93 1.34 -3.34 12.28
C LEU A 93 0.89 -2.76 10.94
N ASP A 94 1.29 -3.36 9.82
CA ASP A 94 0.79 -3.01 8.48
C ASP A 94 -0.71 -3.27 8.32
N TYR A 95 -1.18 -4.39 8.87
CA TYR A 95 -2.59 -4.73 8.96
C TYR A 95 -3.34 -3.69 9.81
N CYS A 96 -2.81 -3.31 10.98
CA CYS A 96 -3.43 -2.28 11.83
C CYS A 96 -3.55 -0.93 11.12
N VAL A 97 -2.50 -0.48 10.41
CA VAL A 97 -2.58 0.73 9.57
C VAL A 97 -3.64 0.57 8.48
N GLY A 98 -3.75 -0.62 7.89
CA GLY A 98 -4.82 -0.94 6.95
C GLY A 98 -6.22 -0.86 7.56
N VAL A 99 -6.41 -1.36 8.77
CA VAL A 99 -7.66 -1.24 9.52
C VAL A 99 -8.01 0.23 9.75
N VAL A 100 -7.05 1.06 10.17
CA VAL A 100 -7.26 2.50 10.38
C VAL A 100 -7.72 3.20 9.10
N PHE A 101 -7.17 2.83 7.95
CA PHE A 101 -7.61 3.33 6.64
C PHE A 101 -8.90 2.70 6.11
N GLY A 102 -9.48 1.72 6.81
CA GLY A 102 -10.65 0.97 6.37
C GLY A 102 -10.36 0.03 5.20
N ARG A 103 -9.11 -0.38 5.01
CA ARG A 103 -8.71 -1.41 4.04
C ARG A 103 -9.15 -2.79 4.53
N TRP A 104 -9.01 -3.06 5.82
CA TRP A 104 -9.31 -4.35 6.43
C TRP A 104 -10.42 -4.20 7.46
N ASP A 105 -11.31 -5.20 7.53
CA ASP A 105 -12.36 -5.26 8.52
C ASP A 105 -11.82 -5.87 9.83
N ILE A 106 -11.69 -5.05 10.87
CA ILE A 106 -11.17 -5.48 12.18
C ILE A 106 -12.02 -6.58 12.84
N ARG A 107 -13.29 -6.71 12.43
CA ARG A 107 -14.24 -7.68 12.97
C ARG A 107 -13.83 -9.13 12.75
N TYR A 108 -13.01 -9.41 11.73
CA TYR A 108 -12.41 -10.72 11.54
C TYR A 108 -11.39 -11.03 12.64
N ALA A 109 -10.58 -10.05 13.04
CA ALA A 109 -9.58 -10.22 14.10
C ALA A 109 -10.22 -10.32 15.49
N THR A 110 -11.35 -9.65 15.73
CA THR A 110 -12.09 -9.77 17.01
C THR A 110 -13.01 -10.99 17.09
N GLY A 111 -13.18 -11.71 15.98
CA GLY A 111 -14.11 -12.85 15.88
C GLY A 111 -15.59 -12.46 15.85
N GLU A 112 -15.91 -11.18 15.68
CA GLU A 112 -17.29 -10.73 15.40
C GLU A 112 -17.76 -11.24 14.03
N LYS A 113 -16.85 -11.31 13.06
CA LYS A 113 -17.05 -11.99 11.78
C LYS A 113 -16.23 -13.28 11.70
N PRO A 114 -16.77 -14.37 11.14
CA PRO A 114 -16.00 -15.59 10.88
C PRO A 114 -14.93 -15.33 9.82
N ALA A 115 -13.81 -16.04 9.88
CA ALA A 115 -12.78 -15.96 8.83
C ALA A 115 -13.40 -16.21 7.43
N PRO A 116 -12.96 -15.48 6.38
CA PRO A 116 -13.43 -15.74 5.03
C PRO A 116 -13.19 -17.20 4.63
N PRO A 117 -14.13 -17.86 3.95
CA PRO A 117 -13.93 -19.22 3.49
C PRO A 117 -12.78 -19.30 2.50
N GLU A 118 -12.12 -20.46 2.44
CA GLU A 118 -11.13 -20.75 1.41
C GLU A 118 -11.83 -20.79 0.04
N PRO A 119 -11.32 -20.08 -0.97
CA PRO A 119 -11.92 -20.10 -2.31
C PRO A 119 -11.69 -21.47 -2.96
N ASP A 120 -12.66 -21.91 -3.77
CA ASP A 120 -12.44 -23.09 -4.60
C ASP A 120 -11.34 -22.80 -5.65
N PRO A 121 -10.44 -23.78 -5.99
CA PRO A 121 -9.34 -23.54 -6.93
C PRO A 121 -9.76 -23.01 -8.31
N PHE A 122 -11.00 -23.25 -8.74
CA PHE A 122 -11.56 -22.80 -10.01
C PHE A 122 -12.61 -21.69 -9.85
N GLU A 123 -12.77 -21.16 -8.64
CA GLU A 123 -13.67 -20.04 -8.37
C GLU A 123 -13.16 -18.76 -9.04
N ALA A 124 -14.10 -17.90 -9.45
CA ALA A 124 -13.75 -16.57 -9.92
C ALA A 124 -13.08 -15.78 -8.78
N LEU A 125 -12.04 -15.00 -9.12
CA LEU A 125 -11.38 -14.15 -8.14
C LEU A 125 -12.38 -13.18 -7.52
N PRO A 126 -12.36 -13.00 -6.18
CA PRO A 126 -13.27 -12.08 -5.52
C PRO A 126 -12.96 -10.64 -5.96
N LEU A 127 -14.01 -9.81 -6.03
CA LEU A 127 -13.89 -8.39 -6.38
C LEU A 127 -13.05 -7.61 -5.37
N CYS A 128 -13.09 -8.03 -4.10
CA CYS A 128 -12.34 -7.44 -3.01
C CYS A 128 -11.36 -8.45 -2.42
N ALA A 129 -10.29 -7.96 -1.80
CA ALA A 129 -9.37 -8.82 -1.07
C ALA A 129 -10.08 -9.50 0.12
N PRO A 130 -9.77 -10.77 0.44
CA PRO A 130 -10.29 -11.44 1.62
C PRO A 130 -10.03 -10.60 2.89
N GLY A 131 -11.06 -10.44 3.73
CA GLY A 131 -10.95 -9.65 4.95
C GLY A 131 -11.10 -8.13 4.76
N MET A 132 -11.36 -7.64 3.56
CA MET A 132 -11.60 -6.21 3.30
C MET A 132 -12.85 -5.69 4.01
N LEU A 133 -12.83 -4.42 4.42
CA LEU A 133 -14.04 -3.73 4.89
C LEU A 133 -14.96 -3.45 3.70
N GLN A 134 -16.08 -4.17 3.68
CA GLN A 134 -17.05 -4.14 2.59
C GLN A 134 -18.40 -3.60 3.06
N ASN A 135 -19.14 -3.03 2.11
CA ASN A 135 -20.56 -2.73 2.25
C ASN A 135 -21.42 -3.98 2.03
N ASP A 136 -22.74 -3.83 2.09
CA ASP A 136 -23.70 -4.93 1.96
C ASP A 136 -23.69 -5.57 0.56
N GLU A 137 -23.20 -4.87 -0.47
CA GLU A 137 -23.04 -5.39 -1.84
C GLU A 137 -21.69 -6.11 -2.06
N GLY A 138 -20.83 -6.22 -1.05
CA GLY A 138 -19.51 -6.85 -1.17
C GLY A 138 -18.46 -5.99 -1.89
N LEU A 139 -18.70 -4.68 -2.02
CA LEU A 139 -17.78 -3.70 -2.57
C LEU A 139 -17.04 -2.96 -1.45
N PRO A 140 -15.89 -2.28 -1.72
CA PRO A 140 -15.18 -1.53 -0.69
C PRO A 140 -16.07 -0.46 -0.06
N ALA A 141 -16.17 -0.47 1.27
CA ALA A 141 -17.09 0.40 1.99
C ALA A 141 -16.73 1.89 1.86
N LYS A 142 -17.77 2.73 1.88
CA LYS A 142 -17.69 4.20 1.95
C LYS A 142 -18.08 4.72 3.34
N PRO A 143 -17.78 6.00 3.67
CA PRO A 143 -18.06 6.55 4.99
C PRO A 143 -19.51 6.39 5.46
N GLU A 144 -20.47 6.52 4.55
CA GLU A 144 -21.90 6.47 4.84
C GLU A 144 -22.44 5.04 5.02
N GLU A 145 -21.65 4.04 4.64
CA GLU A 145 -22.02 2.61 4.60
C GLU A 145 -21.48 1.84 5.81
N VAL A 146 -20.63 2.46 6.64
CA VAL A 146 -20.07 1.84 7.84
C VAL A 146 -20.92 2.23 9.06
N ASP A 147 -21.39 1.23 9.81
CA ASP A 147 -22.18 1.43 11.03
C ASP A 147 -21.43 2.33 12.03
N THR A 148 -22.16 3.25 12.65
CA THR A 148 -21.71 4.08 13.78
C THR A 148 -21.14 3.27 14.96
N ASN A 149 -21.56 2.01 15.13
CA ASN A 149 -21.07 1.08 16.14
C ASN A 149 -19.81 0.31 15.71
N TYR A 150 -19.25 0.62 14.53
CA TYR A 150 -18.04 -0.05 14.06
C TYR A 150 -16.90 0.13 15.09
N PRO A 151 -16.11 -0.92 15.41
CA PRO A 151 -15.25 -0.91 16.60
C PRO A 151 -14.15 0.16 16.65
N ILE A 152 -13.81 0.76 15.50
CA ILE A 152 -12.79 1.78 15.39
C ILE A 152 -13.22 2.85 14.38
N ARG A 153 -12.86 4.12 14.63
CA ARG A 153 -13.03 5.18 13.63
C ARG A 153 -12.22 4.85 12.37
N ILE A 154 -12.70 5.16 11.18
CA ILE A 154 -11.92 5.04 9.93
C ILE A 154 -11.41 6.41 9.49
N SER A 155 -10.15 6.48 9.06
CA SER A 155 -9.51 7.69 8.52
C SER A 155 -9.83 7.84 7.04
N TRP A 156 -11.08 8.26 6.75
CA TRP A 156 -11.66 8.29 5.40
C TRP A 156 -10.99 9.25 4.41
N ASN A 157 -10.31 10.30 4.90
CA ASN A 157 -9.53 11.23 4.06
C ASN A 157 -8.25 10.59 3.49
N GLY A 158 -7.89 9.37 3.92
CA GLY A 158 -6.72 8.66 3.43
C GLY A 158 -5.37 9.26 3.87
N ILE A 159 -5.36 10.13 4.90
CA ILE A 159 -4.13 10.76 5.42
C ILE A 159 -4.00 10.52 6.92
N LEU A 160 -2.88 9.95 7.32
CA LEU A 160 -2.39 9.95 8.71
C LEU A 160 -1.19 10.87 8.84
N VAL A 161 -0.82 11.24 10.06
CA VAL A 161 0.35 12.10 10.35
C VAL A 161 1.20 11.47 11.44
N GLU A 162 2.50 11.71 11.44
CA GLU A 162 3.34 11.45 12.61
C GLU A 162 3.35 12.68 13.53
N ASP A 163 2.36 12.78 14.42
CA ASP A 163 2.22 13.89 15.35
C ASP A 163 1.37 13.49 16.55
N ALA A 164 2.00 13.27 17.71
CA ALA A 164 1.33 12.73 18.90
C ALA A 164 0.14 13.57 19.41
N ALA A 165 0.08 14.86 19.07
CA ALA A 165 -1.02 15.75 19.45
C ALA A 165 -2.19 15.71 18.46
N HIS A 166 -2.00 15.14 17.27
CA HIS A 166 -2.99 15.11 16.21
C HIS A 166 -3.93 13.91 16.32
N ASN A 167 -5.20 14.08 15.95
CA ASN A 167 -6.20 13.02 16.00
C ASN A 167 -5.95 11.90 14.96
N GLU A 168 -5.26 12.21 13.85
CA GLU A 168 -4.80 11.27 12.83
C GLU A 168 -3.35 10.77 13.05
N ASP A 169 -2.82 10.82 14.29
CA ASP A 169 -1.48 10.31 14.60
C ASP A 169 -1.35 8.81 14.27
N ILE A 170 -0.52 8.43 13.30
CA ILE A 170 -0.38 7.03 12.83
C ILE A 170 -0.11 6.05 13.98
N PHE A 171 0.69 6.43 14.97
CA PHE A 171 0.97 5.59 16.13
C PHE A 171 -0.26 5.41 17.00
N ASN A 172 -0.89 6.50 17.47
CA ASN A 172 -2.08 6.41 18.32
C ASN A 172 -3.21 5.64 17.61
N ARG A 173 -3.42 5.89 16.31
CA ARG A 173 -4.42 5.21 15.49
C ARG A 173 -4.15 3.71 15.36
N THR A 174 -2.88 3.32 15.21
CA THR A 174 -2.48 1.90 15.21
C THR A 174 -2.70 1.26 16.58
N VAL A 175 -2.40 1.98 17.67
CA VAL A 175 -2.65 1.52 19.04
C VAL A 175 -4.14 1.36 19.33
N GLU A 176 -5.02 2.18 18.76
CA GLU A 176 -6.47 1.97 18.85
C GLU A 176 -6.86 0.60 18.26
N ALA A 177 -6.34 0.24 17.08
CA ALA A 177 -6.61 -1.06 16.46
C ALA A 177 -6.08 -2.23 17.32
N LEU A 178 -4.85 -2.10 17.85
CA LEU A 178 -4.30 -3.09 18.79
C LEU A 178 -5.15 -3.22 20.05
N THR A 179 -5.70 -2.11 20.56
CA THR A 179 -6.55 -2.10 21.75
C THR A 179 -7.89 -2.76 21.51
N VAL A 180 -8.47 -2.63 20.32
CA VAL A 180 -9.70 -3.36 19.96
C VAL A 180 -9.44 -4.88 19.90
N MET A 181 -8.28 -5.31 19.40
CA MET A 181 -7.95 -6.73 19.27
C MET A 181 -7.51 -7.40 20.60
N TRP A 182 -6.76 -6.69 21.45
CA TRP A 182 -6.14 -7.24 22.67
C TRP A 182 -6.66 -6.65 24.00
N GLY A 183 -7.52 -5.64 23.96
CA GLY A 183 -8.07 -4.99 25.15
C GLY A 183 -6.98 -4.49 26.10
N GLU A 184 -7.07 -4.86 27.38
CA GLU A 184 -6.13 -4.46 28.43
C GLU A 184 -4.69 -4.94 28.17
N GLN A 185 -4.50 -5.98 27.35
CA GLN A 185 -3.17 -6.53 27.02
C GLN A 185 -2.42 -5.71 25.95
N SER A 186 -3.07 -4.73 25.33
CA SER A 186 -2.47 -3.88 24.27
C SER A 186 -1.10 -3.30 24.66
N GLY A 187 -0.90 -2.92 25.91
CA GLY A 187 0.39 -2.43 26.40
C GLY A 187 1.51 -3.48 26.37
N ALA A 188 1.20 -4.73 26.74
CA ALA A 188 2.15 -5.84 26.69
C ALA A 188 2.50 -6.20 25.24
N ILE A 189 1.50 -6.23 24.35
CA ILE A 189 1.67 -6.46 22.91
C ILE A 189 2.57 -5.41 22.27
N GLN A 190 2.41 -4.14 22.63
CA GLN A 190 3.31 -3.08 22.16
C GLN A 190 4.76 -3.28 22.62
N GLN A 191 4.97 -3.80 23.84
CA GLN A 191 6.31 -4.10 24.34
C GLN A 191 6.94 -5.27 23.59
N GLU A 192 6.21 -6.37 23.40
CA GLU A 192 6.68 -7.51 22.60
C GLU A 192 7.02 -7.07 21.17
N ALA A 193 6.17 -6.23 20.55
CA ALA A 193 6.43 -5.69 19.23
C ALA A 193 7.73 -4.87 19.18
N CYS A 194 8.03 -4.09 20.23
CA CYS A 194 9.30 -3.37 20.32
C CYS A 194 10.51 -4.31 20.35
N GLU A 195 10.42 -5.39 21.12
CA GLU A 195 11.47 -6.39 21.26
C GLU A 195 11.72 -7.13 19.95
N MET A 196 10.67 -7.63 19.30
CA MET A 196 10.74 -8.33 18.01
C MET A 196 11.26 -7.42 16.89
N LEU A 197 10.80 -6.17 16.85
CA LEU A 197 11.26 -5.18 15.88
C LEU A 197 12.59 -4.52 16.27
N LYS A 198 13.17 -4.81 17.43
CA LYS A 198 14.42 -4.20 17.92
C LYS A 198 14.37 -2.67 17.92
N VAL A 199 13.24 -2.10 18.34
CA VAL A 199 13.04 -0.64 18.53
C VAL A 199 12.85 -0.33 20.01
N LYS A 200 13.25 0.86 20.45
CA LYS A 200 13.11 1.26 21.86
C LYS A 200 11.70 1.67 22.23
N LYS A 201 11.01 2.32 21.29
CA LYS A 201 9.61 2.72 21.38
C LYS A 201 8.94 2.34 20.08
N LEU A 202 7.71 1.84 20.16
CA LEU A 202 6.98 1.42 18.97
C LEU A 202 6.70 2.59 18.01
N ARG A 203 6.54 3.81 18.53
CA ARG A 203 6.46 5.04 17.71
C ARG A 203 7.65 5.20 16.76
N ASP A 204 8.86 4.85 17.20
CA ASP A 204 10.09 4.99 16.40
C ASP A 204 10.10 4.08 15.16
N TYR A 205 9.24 3.06 15.12
CA TYR A 205 9.07 2.17 13.98
C TYR A 205 8.39 2.86 12.79
N PHE A 206 7.37 3.69 13.08
CA PHE A 206 6.64 4.49 12.09
C PHE A 206 7.37 5.77 11.71
N ALA A 207 8.33 6.22 12.53
CA ALA A 207 9.04 7.47 12.30
C ALA A 207 9.89 7.43 11.03
N GLU A 208 9.72 8.46 10.20
CA GLU A 208 10.63 8.71 9.08
C GLU A 208 11.89 9.43 9.53
N LYS A 209 12.93 9.30 8.71
CA LYS A 209 14.24 9.93 8.94
C LYS A 209 14.80 10.35 7.59
N LYS A 210 15.84 11.17 7.59
CA LYS A 210 16.53 11.61 6.36
C LYS A 210 16.90 10.48 5.38
N ALA A 211 17.09 9.25 5.85
CA ALA A 211 17.44 8.07 5.05
C ALA A 211 16.30 7.07 4.80
N GLY A 212 15.09 7.35 5.27
CA GLY A 212 13.95 6.42 5.27
C GLY A 212 13.63 5.86 6.67
N GLY A 213 12.37 5.50 6.90
CA GLY A 213 11.86 4.81 8.09
C GLY A 213 11.87 3.28 7.95
N LYS A 214 11.76 2.59 9.10
CA LYS A 214 11.74 1.12 9.13
C LYS A 214 10.42 0.57 8.58
N PHE A 215 9.29 1.13 9.02
CA PHE A 215 7.96 0.73 8.55
C PHE A 215 7.82 0.82 7.01
N PHE A 216 8.16 1.95 6.39
CA PHE A 216 8.04 2.08 4.93
C PHE A 216 8.98 1.14 4.16
N LYS A 217 10.18 0.87 4.68
CA LYS A 217 11.11 -0.07 4.05
C LYS A 217 10.52 -1.48 3.98
N GLU A 218 9.93 -1.95 5.07
CA GLU A 218 9.28 -3.26 5.15
C GLU A 218 7.98 -3.29 4.32
N HIS A 219 7.18 -2.25 4.40
CA HIS A 219 6.00 -2.07 3.56
C HIS A 219 6.35 -2.10 2.06
N LEU A 220 7.38 -1.37 1.63
CA LEU A 220 7.84 -1.42 0.24
C LEU A 220 8.26 -2.82 -0.17
N SER A 221 8.95 -3.55 0.70
CA SER A 221 9.37 -4.94 0.43
C SER A 221 8.15 -5.85 0.24
N ARG A 222 7.19 -5.79 1.17
CA ARG A 222 5.94 -6.59 1.14
C ARG A 222 5.11 -6.35 -0.11
N PHE A 223 5.08 -5.11 -0.58
CA PHE A 223 4.33 -4.70 -1.78
C PHE A 223 5.19 -4.66 -3.05
N SER A 224 6.32 -5.41 -3.08
CA SER A 224 7.15 -5.58 -4.26
C SER A 224 7.23 -7.05 -4.65
N LYS A 225 7.07 -7.35 -5.95
CA LYS A 225 7.32 -8.69 -6.52
C LYS A 225 7.97 -8.54 -7.88
N SER A 226 9.09 -9.23 -8.09
CA SER A 226 9.90 -9.09 -9.30
C SER A 226 10.25 -7.61 -9.56
N ARG A 227 9.96 -7.10 -10.77
CA ARG A 227 10.19 -5.69 -11.14
C ARG A 227 9.10 -4.74 -10.68
N ARG A 228 7.96 -5.22 -10.19
CA ARG A 228 6.82 -4.40 -9.76
C ARG A 228 7.03 -3.96 -8.32
N LYS A 229 6.98 -2.65 -8.08
CA LYS A 229 6.96 -2.05 -6.74
C LYS A 229 5.70 -1.22 -6.59
N ALA A 230 4.83 -1.60 -5.65
CA ALA A 230 3.52 -0.98 -5.50
C ALA A 230 3.15 -0.73 -4.02
N PRO A 231 3.99 -0.04 -3.22
CA PRO A 231 3.61 0.33 -1.86
C PRO A 231 2.34 1.17 -1.87
N ILE A 232 1.46 0.96 -0.90
CA ILE A 232 0.14 1.58 -0.82
C ILE A 232 0.02 2.58 0.33
N TYR A 233 0.98 2.58 1.27
CA TYR A 233 1.12 3.60 2.32
C TYR A 233 2.36 4.43 2.01
N TRP A 234 2.16 5.74 1.82
CA TRP A 234 3.21 6.63 1.31
C TRP A 234 3.62 7.66 2.36
N PRO A 235 4.86 7.62 2.88
CA PRO A 235 5.37 8.66 3.75
C PRO A 235 5.91 9.84 2.94
N LEU A 236 5.14 10.91 2.88
CA LEU A 236 5.61 12.21 2.38
C LEU A 236 6.12 13.02 3.57
N SER A 237 7.42 13.30 3.58
CA SER A 237 8.06 13.97 4.71
C SER A 237 8.85 15.19 4.30
N THR A 238 9.05 16.08 5.28
CA THR A 238 10.05 17.14 5.24
C THR A 238 11.45 16.60 4.96
N GLU A 239 12.42 17.47 4.64
CA GLU A 239 13.76 17.02 4.23
C GLU A 239 14.46 16.19 5.32
N SER A 240 14.34 16.62 6.57
CA SER A 240 14.85 15.92 7.75
C SER A 240 14.07 14.64 8.10
N GLY A 241 12.80 14.53 7.68
CA GLY A 241 11.88 13.45 8.02
C GLY A 241 11.12 13.66 9.34
N THR A 242 11.24 14.83 9.98
CA THR A 242 10.65 15.10 11.31
C THR A 242 9.15 15.38 11.30
N TYR A 243 8.57 15.69 10.15
CA TYR A 243 7.13 15.76 9.96
C TYR A 243 6.75 14.97 8.72
N THR A 244 5.85 14.02 8.89
CA THR A 244 5.48 13.02 7.87
C THR A 244 3.99 12.86 7.78
N LEU A 245 3.47 12.94 6.57
CA LEU A 245 2.11 12.56 6.22
C LEU A 245 2.14 11.19 5.54
N TRP A 246 1.22 10.31 5.92
CA TRP A 246 1.07 8.95 5.40
C TRP A 246 -0.18 8.88 4.56
N PHE A 247 -0.02 8.74 3.24
CA PHE A 247 -1.16 8.65 2.33
C PHE A 247 -1.53 7.20 2.03
N TYR A 248 -2.82 6.93 1.92
CA TYR A 248 -3.33 5.66 1.46
C TYR A 248 -3.70 5.70 -0.03
N TYR A 249 -2.96 4.94 -0.84
CA TYR A 249 -3.06 4.92 -2.31
C TYR A 249 -4.49 4.77 -2.85
N HIS A 250 -5.31 3.92 -2.25
CA HIS A 250 -6.65 3.62 -2.79
C HIS A 250 -7.70 4.70 -2.46
N ARG A 251 -7.34 5.70 -1.64
CA ARG A 251 -8.20 6.85 -1.31
C ARG A 251 -7.72 8.16 -1.93
N LEU A 252 -6.70 8.11 -2.78
CA LEU A 252 -6.20 9.30 -3.43
C LEU A 252 -7.24 9.85 -4.41
N ASP A 253 -7.42 11.16 -4.36
CA ASP A 253 -8.25 11.94 -5.26
C ASP A 253 -7.54 13.27 -5.61
N SER A 254 -8.21 14.11 -6.39
CA SER A 254 -7.63 15.40 -6.80
C SER A 254 -7.49 16.40 -5.65
N ASP A 255 -8.14 16.17 -4.51
CA ASP A 255 -8.14 17.05 -3.35
C ASP A 255 -7.15 16.61 -2.26
N THR A 256 -6.57 15.42 -2.39
CA THR A 256 -5.69 14.82 -1.37
C THR A 256 -4.49 15.72 -1.05
N LEU A 257 -3.85 16.33 -2.05
CA LEU A 257 -2.71 17.24 -1.79
C LEU A 257 -3.14 18.57 -1.16
N TYR A 258 -4.34 19.07 -1.46
CA TYR A 258 -4.88 20.25 -0.80
C TYR A 258 -5.23 19.94 0.66
N THR A 259 -5.81 18.77 0.93
CA THR A 259 -6.06 18.28 2.29
C THR A 259 -4.74 18.14 3.06
N ALA A 260 -3.71 17.56 2.46
CA ALA A 260 -2.38 17.45 3.05
C ALA A 260 -1.77 18.84 3.38
N VAL A 261 -2.02 19.84 2.55
CA VAL A 261 -1.59 21.22 2.80
C VAL A 261 -2.26 21.80 4.03
N SER A 262 -3.56 21.55 4.26
CA SER A 262 -4.24 22.00 5.49
C SER A 262 -3.61 21.40 6.76
N PHE A 263 -3.23 20.11 6.74
CA PHE A 263 -2.51 19.49 7.86
C PHE A 263 -1.17 20.19 8.14
N ILE A 264 -0.46 20.60 7.09
CA ILE A 264 0.81 21.33 7.21
C ILE A 264 0.58 22.74 7.75
N GLU A 265 -0.47 23.44 7.29
CA GLU A 265 -0.83 24.79 7.76
C GLU A 265 -1.17 24.79 9.25
N ASP A 266 -1.98 23.85 9.72
CA ASP A 266 -2.31 23.67 11.13
C ASP A 266 -1.02 23.45 11.96
N LYS A 267 -0.11 22.61 11.45
CA LYS A 267 1.18 22.37 12.13
C LYS A 267 2.10 23.59 12.11
N GLN A 268 2.07 24.40 11.04
CA GLN A 268 2.85 25.63 10.96
C GLN A 268 2.43 26.62 12.04
N GLU A 269 1.13 26.80 12.27
CA GLU A 269 0.63 27.69 13.32
C GLU A 269 1.06 27.22 14.71
N GLU A 270 0.92 25.93 15.00
CA GLU A 270 1.34 25.32 16.26
C GLU A 270 2.84 25.53 16.50
N VAL A 271 3.68 25.15 15.54
CA VAL A 271 5.13 25.21 15.65
C VAL A 271 5.63 26.66 15.72
N ALA A 272 5.03 27.59 14.98
CA ALA A 272 5.37 29.00 15.03
C ALA A 272 5.10 29.60 16.42
N LYS A 273 3.96 29.22 17.04
CA LYS A 273 3.64 29.62 18.40
C LYS A 273 4.65 29.06 19.41
N THR A 274 4.94 27.76 19.35
CA THR A 274 5.94 27.11 20.23
C THR A 274 7.31 27.77 20.08
N PHE A 275 7.74 28.05 18.85
CA PHE A 275 9.00 28.74 18.59
C PHE A 275 9.03 30.15 19.20
N ALA A 276 7.95 30.92 19.04
CA ALA A 276 7.84 32.28 19.60
C ALA A 276 7.86 32.27 21.13
N ASP A 277 7.07 31.39 21.76
CA ASP A 277 6.96 31.26 23.21
C ASP A 277 8.29 30.84 23.84
N LEU A 278 8.97 29.83 23.28
CA LEU A 278 10.26 29.36 23.78
C LEU A 278 11.41 30.34 23.48
N SER A 279 11.38 31.04 22.34
CA SER A 279 12.38 32.06 22.03
C SER A 279 12.31 33.27 22.97
N ALA A 280 11.12 33.61 23.46
CA ALA A 280 10.91 34.73 24.38
C ALA A 280 11.28 34.42 25.84
N LYS A 281 11.42 33.15 26.22
CA LYS A 281 11.81 32.74 27.58
C LYS A 281 13.27 33.12 27.88
N LYS A 282 13.49 33.83 29.00
CA LYS A 282 14.82 34.27 29.47
C LYS A 282 15.69 33.13 30.04
N SER A 283 15.05 32.09 30.56
CA SER A 283 15.70 30.89 31.08
C SER A 283 14.90 29.70 30.59
N ARG A 284 15.59 28.71 30.01
CA ARG A 284 15.01 27.50 29.46
C ARG A 284 15.63 26.29 30.13
N THR A 285 14.85 25.23 30.29
CA THR A 285 15.36 23.91 30.63
C THR A 285 16.02 23.27 29.42
N LYS A 286 16.75 22.18 29.65
CA LYS A 286 17.38 21.40 28.57
C LYS A 286 16.33 20.81 27.61
N GLU A 287 15.16 20.48 28.14
CA GLU A 287 14.01 19.96 27.38
C GLU A 287 13.42 21.07 26.50
N GLU A 288 13.25 22.27 27.04
CA GLU A 288 12.77 23.44 26.28
C GLU A 288 13.76 23.89 25.20
N ASP A 289 15.07 23.79 25.44
CA ASP A 289 16.07 24.07 24.40
C ASP A 289 15.98 23.07 23.24
N LYS A 290 15.76 21.77 23.53
CA LYS A 290 15.56 20.76 22.48
C LYS A 290 14.27 20.97 21.70
N GLU A 291 13.20 21.33 22.40
CA GLU A 291 11.91 21.64 21.79
C GLU A 291 12.02 22.87 20.88
N LEU A 292 12.76 23.90 21.32
CA LEU A 292 13.05 25.08 20.49
C LEU A 292 13.86 24.72 19.24
N GLU A 293 14.89 23.89 19.35
CA GLU A 293 15.67 23.41 18.20
C GLU A 293 14.79 22.64 17.20
N ALA A 294 13.91 21.75 17.69
CA ALA A 294 12.97 21.01 16.86
C ALA A 294 11.96 21.95 16.18
N ALA A 295 11.41 22.92 16.92
CA ALA A 295 10.49 23.92 16.39
C ALA A 295 11.18 24.78 15.33
N GLN A 296 12.41 25.24 15.57
CA GLN A 296 13.19 26.03 14.61
C GLN A 296 13.39 25.27 13.29
N LEU A 297 13.69 23.97 13.35
CA LEU A 297 13.83 23.13 12.16
C LEU A 297 12.51 23.06 11.37
N LEU A 298 11.39 22.80 12.05
CA LEU A 298 10.08 22.70 11.40
C LEU A 298 9.59 24.04 10.84
N VAL A 299 9.82 25.17 11.53
CA VAL A 299 9.55 26.52 10.98
C VAL A 299 10.26 26.73 9.64
N ALA A 300 11.48 26.22 9.50
CA ALA A 300 12.24 26.33 8.26
C ALA A 300 11.77 25.37 7.15
N GLU A 301 11.39 24.14 7.49
CA GLU A 301 11.07 23.10 6.50
C GLU A 301 9.61 23.11 6.03
N LEU A 302 8.65 23.35 6.93
CA LEU A 302 7.22 23.25 6.62
C LEU A 302 6.76 24.19 5.48
N PRO A 303 7.22 25.46 5.38
CA PRO A 303 6.86 26.32 4.25
C PRO A 303 7.29 25.73 2.90
N THR A 304 8.52 25.22 2.82
CA THR A 304 9.06 24.60 1.61
C THR A 304 8.28 23.33 1.25
N PHE A 305 7.91 22.53 2.25
CA PHE A 305 7.12 21.32 2.05
C PHE A 305 5.73 21.67 1.52
N ARG A 306 5.04 22.62 2.16
CA ARG A 306 3.73 23.14 1.76
C ARG A 306 3.72 23.66 0.32
N GLU A 307 4.63 24.57 -0.01
CA GLU A 307 4.72 25.18 -1.35
C GLU A 307 4.97 24.11 -2.42
N SER A 308 5.84 23.13 -2.14
CA SER A 308 6.08 22.04 -3.07
C SER A 308 4.84 21.16 -3.29
N LEU A 309 4.02 20.90 -2.27
CA LEU A 309 2.77 20.14 -2.46
C LEU A 309 1.74 20.95 -3.24
N LEU A 310 1.61 22.26 -2.96
CA LEU A 310 0.72 23.15 -3.71
C LEU A 310 1.10 23.24 -5.20
N ASP A 311 2.39 23.29 -5.51
CA ASP A 311 2.86 23.31 -6.90
C ASP A 311 2.51 22.02 -7.65
N ILE A 312 2.62 20.88 -6.97
CA ILE A 312 2.25 19.58 -7.54
C ILE A 312 0.73 19.45 -7.69
N ALA A 313 -0.04 19.92 -6.70
CA ALA A 313 -1.50 19.86 -6.68
C ALA A 313 -2.16 20.52 -7.90
N LYS A 314 -1.52 21.54 -8.49
CA LYS A 314 -2.00 22.23 -9.70
C LYS A 314 -2.25 21.30 -10.90
N PHE A 315 -1.46 20.22 -11.02
CA PHE A 315 -1.54 19.30 -12.16
C PHE A 315 -1.76 17.84 -11.75
N TRP A 316 -1.58 17.50 -10.48
CA TRP A 316 -1.65 16.14 -9.99
C TRP A 316 -3.10 15.70 -9.81
N LYS A 317 -3.57 14.85 -10.74
CA LYS A 317 -4.88 14.20 -10.70
C LYS A 317 -4.64 12.69 -10.67
N PRO A 318 -4.61 12.06 -9.48
CA PRO A 318 -4.26 10.66 -9.37
C PRO A 318 -5.31 9.77 -10.04
N ASN A 319 -4.86 8.71 -10.70
CA ASN A 319 -5.72 7.68 -11.25
C ASN A 319 -5.10 6.31 -10.94
N LEU A 320 -5.86 5.45 -10.27
CA LEU A 320 -5.33 4.15 -9.82
C LEU A 320 -4.91 3.23 -10.97
N ASN A 321 -5.42 3.47 -12.19
CA ASN A 321 -5.06 2.73 -13.40
C ASN A 321 -3.66 3.09 -13.93
N ASP A 322 -3.09 4.22 -13.53
CA ASP A 322 -1.72 4.59 -13.89
C ASP A 322 -0.69 3.76 -13.09
N GLY A 323 -1.15 3.15 -11.99
CA GLY A 323 -0.32 2.39 -11.08
C GLY A 323 0.45 3.26 -10.08
N VAL A 324 0.85 2.64 -8.97
CA VAL A 324 1.50 3.29 -7.83
C VAL A 324 2.73 4.11 -8.22
N GLN A 325 3.62 3.53 -9.02
CA GLN A 325 4.90 4.16 -9.37
C GLN A 325 4.72 5.44 -10.19
N ILE A 326 3.80 5.45 -11.16
CA ILE A 326 3.51 6.63 -11.99
C ILE A 326 2.81 7.68 -11.14
N THR A 327 1.78 7.27 -10.39
CA THR A 327 0.98 8.17 -9.55
C THR A 327 1.83 8.89 -8.50
N ALA A 328 2.79 8.20 -7.88
CA ALA A 328 3.69 8.77 -6.87
C ALA A 328 4.88 9.54 -7.48
N ALA A 329 5.16 9.42 -8.78
CA ALA A 329 6.37 9.97 -9.41
C ALA A 329 6.58 11.48 -9.19
N PRO A 330 5.56 12.36 -9.29
CA PRO A 330 5.74 13.80 -9.05
C PRO A 330 6.19 14.13 -7.63
N LEU A 331 5.84 13.27 -6.67
CA LEU A 331 6.08 13.44 -5.23
C LEU A 331 7.46 12.92 -4.80
N TRP A 332 8.32 12.49 -5.73
CA TRP A 332 9.61 11.83 -5.45
C TRP A 332 10.51 12.58 -4.46
N LYS A 333 10.45 13.92 -4.45
CA LYS A 333 11.26 14.77 -3.55
C LYS A 333 10.92 14.57 -2.08
N HIS A 334 9.72 14.10 -1.78
CA HIS A 334 9.16 14.01 -0.42
C HIS A 334 9.34 12.64 0.23
N PHE A 335 9.65 11.60 -0.55
CA PHE A 335 10.05 10.29 -0.01
C PHE A 335 11.50 10.29 0.45
N ARG A 336 11.76 9.81 1.68
CA ARG A 336 13.13 9.77 2.22
C ARG A 336 13.91 8.51 1.84
N LEU A 337 13.23 7.37 1.70
CA LEU A 337 13.87 6.10 1.34
C LEU A 337 14.48 6.18 -0.07
N LYS A 338 15.81 6.18 -0.14
CA LYS A 338 16.57 6.52 -1.36
C LYS A 338 16.32 5.60 -2.55
N THR A 339 16.06 4.31 -2.32
CA THR A 339 15.78 3.35 -3.38
C THR A 339 14.46 3.67 -4.09
N TRP A 340 13.41 3.97 -3.33
CA TRP A 340 12.11 4.40 -3.85
C TRP A 340 12.17 5.79 -4.47
N GLN A 341 12.79 6.75 -3.79
CA GLN A 341 12.98 8.12 -4.29
C GLN A 341 13.67 8.15 -5.66
N LYS A 342 14.75 7.37 -5.85
CA LYS A 342 15.46 7.30 -7.13
C LYS A 342 14.57 6.71 -8.24
N LEU A 343 13.84 5.64 -7.94
CA LEU A 343 12.92 5.02 -8.89
C LEU A 343 11.83 6.00 -9.34
N LEU A 344 11.20 6.71 -8.41
CA LEU A 344 10.19 7.71 -8.71
C LEU A 344 10.76 8.87 -9.52
N LYS A 345 11.95 9.37 -9.17
CA LYS A 345 12.62 10.42 -9.95
C LYS A 345 12.89 9.98 -11.40
N THR A 346 13.39 8.76 -11.60
CA THR A 346 13.59 8.20 -12.95
C THR A 346 12.27 8.10 -13.70
N THR A 347 11.20 7.67 -13.03
CA THR A 347 9.85 7.58 -13.61
C THR A 347 9.33 8.95 -14.02
N TRP A 348 9.51 9.96 -13.17
CA TRP A 348 9.14 11.34 -13.46
C TRP A 348 9.87 11.88 -14.69
N THR A 349 11.18 11.65 -14.81
CA THR A 349 11.94 12.05 -16.00
C THR A 349 11.45 11.35 -17.28
N LYS A 350 10.96 10.11 -17.19
CA LYS A 350 10.36 9.41 -18.33
C LYS A 350 8.97 9.95 -18.69
N LEU A 351 8.17 10.33 -17.69
CA LEU A 351 6.90 11.07 -17.89
C LEU A 351 7.15 12.40 -18.62
N GLU A 352 8.15 13.17 -18.19
CA GLU A 352 8.58 14.42 -18.83
C GLU A 352 8.98 14.22 -20.31
N LYS A 353 9.54 13.06 -20.65
CA LYS A 353 9.91 12.69 -22.04
C LYS A 353 8.76 12.14 -22.87
N GLY A 354 7.63 11.80 -22.25
CA GLY A 354 6.45 11.26 -22.94
C GLY A 354 6.49 9.74 -23.15
N GLU A 355 7.33 9.02 -22.40
CA GLU A 355 7.38 7.55 -22.43
C GLU A 355 6.12 6.90 -21.82
N TYR A 356 5.33 7.69 -21.08
CA TYR A 356 4.11 7.25 -20.38
C TYR A 356 2.89 8.09 -20.78
N ASP A 357 2.80 8.57 -22.03
CA ASP A 357 1.66 9.40 -22.46
C ASP A 357 0.30 8.68 -22.38
N TRP A 358 0.28 7.35 -22.24
CA TRP A 358 -0.92 6.57 -21.97
C TRP A 358 -1.49 6.80 -20.55
N ALA A 359 -0.67 7.28 -19.60
CA ALA A 359 -1.10 7.52 -18.23
C ALA A 359 -1.94 8.80 -18.12
N HIS A 360 -2.99 8.75 -17.31
CA HIS A 360 -3.88 9.90 -17.06
C HIS A 360 -3.12 11.06 -16.42
N LEU A 361 -2.14 10.77 -15.57
CA LEU A 361 -1.26 11.77 -14.98
C LEU A 361 -0.44 12.53 -16.05
N ALA A 362 0.00 11.85 -17.12
CA ALA A 362 0.67 12.55 -18.23
C ALA A 362 -0.30 13.48 -18.96
N HIS A 363 -1.56 13.06 -19.13
CA HIS A 363 -2.62 13.89 -19.73
C HIS A 363 -2.95 15.12 -18.88
N SER A 364 -3.07 14.98 -17.55
CA SER A 364 -3.34 16.13 -16.67
C SER A 364 -2.15 17.09 -16.57
N THR A 365 -0.92 16.58 -16.73
CA THR A 365 0.30 17.39 -16.62
C THR A 365 0.66 18.10 -17.93
N TRP A 366 0.52 17.43 -19.07
CA TRP A 366 0.90 17.96 -20.39
C TRP A 366 -0.22 17.73 -21.44
N PRO A 367 -1.41 18.32 -21.26
CA PRO A 367 -2.52 18.15 -22.19
C PRO A 367 -2.16 18.59 -23.62
N GLU A 368 -1.37 19.66 -23.78
CA GLU A 368 -0.88 20.15 -25.07
C GLU A 368 0.05 19.19 -25.80
N ARG A 369 0.65 18.23 -25.08
CA ARG A 369 1.48 17.18 -25.65
C ARG A 369 0.68 15.91 -25.93
N VAL A 370 -0.18 15.50 -24.99
CA VAL A 370 -0.87 14.21 -25.02
C VAL A 370 -2.08 14.23 -25.95
N ILE A 371 -2.93 15.25 -25.86
CA ILE A 371 -4.19 15.32 -26.63
C ILE A 371 -3.93 15.30 -28.14
N PRO A 372 -2.95 16.05 -28.71
CA PRO A 372 -2.68 15.99 -30.15
C PRO A 372 -2.27 14.61 -30.66
N LYS A 373 -1.62 13.78 -29.84
CA LYS A 373 -1.23 12.41 -30.22
C LYS A 373 -2.44 11.48 -30.43
N CYS A 374 -3.58 11.80 -29.82
CA CYS A 374 -4.84 11.05 -29.98
C CYS A 374 -5.39 11.11 -31.42
N LEU A 375 -4.93 12.06 -32.25
CA LEU A 375 -5.28 12.10 -33.68
C LEU A 375 -4.61 10.99 -34.50
N THR A 376 -3.46 10.50 -34.04
CA THR A 376 -2.69 9.47 -34.75
C THR A 376 -2.79 8.10 -34.10
N ASP A 377 -3.14 8.06 -32.81
CA ASP A 377 -3.23 6.84 -32.02
C ASP A 377 -4.61 6.75 -31.35
N ARG A 378 -5.47 5.87 -31.89
CA ARG A 378 -6.79 5.62 -31.32
C ARG A 378 -6.71 4.94 -29.96
N SER A 379 -5.73 4.07 -29.71
CA SER A 379 -5.57 3.42 -28.40
C SER A 379 -5.27 4.45 -27.31
N LEU A 380 -4.46 5.44 -27.65
CA LEU A 380 -4.22 6.59 -26.78
C LEU A 380 -5.48 7.44 -26.58
N ALA A 381 -6.27 7.65 -27.63
CA ALA A 381 -7.56 8.33 -27.52
C ALA A 381 -8.52 7.58 -26.58
N ILE A 382 -8.57 6.25 -26.65
CA ILE A 382 -9.39 5.40 -25.76
C ILE A 382 -8.91 5.54 -24.32
N ALA A 383 -7.59 5.46 -24.09
CA ALA A 383 -7.01 5.57 -22.75
C ALA A 383 -7.43 6.87 -22.03
N HIS A 384 -7.60 7.97 -22.78
CA HIS A 384 -7.98 9.28 -22.24
C HIS A 384 -9.46 9.64 -22.43
N GLY A 385 -10.29 8.72 -22.95
CA GLY A 385 -11.73 8.95 -23.17
C GLY A 385 -12.05 9.97 -24.28
N HIS A 386 -11.14 10.15 -25.24
CA HIS A 386 -11.30 11.05 -26.40
C HIS A 386 -11.70 10.33 -27.68
N ASP A 387 -11.81 8.99 -27.68
CA ASP A 387 -12.03 8.23 -28.91
C ASP A 387 -13.40 8.51 -29.54
N ASP A 388 -14.46 8.57 -28.74
CA ASP A 388 -15.80 8.98 -29.21
C ASP A 388 -15.81 10.40 -29.78
N ALA A 389 -14.94 11.29 -29.30
CA ALA A 389 -14.86 12.66 -29.77
C ALA A 389 -14.06 12.81 -31.08
N LEU A 390 -13.10 11.92 -31.33
CA LEU A 390 -12.13 12.07 -32.41
C LEU A 390 -12.27 11.04 -33.54
N TRP A 391 -12.81 9.85 -33.25
CA TRP A 391 -12.85 8.72 -34.17
C TRP A 391 -14.30 8.29 -34.45
N GLU A 392 -14.55 7.78 -35.66
CA GLU A 392 -15.83 7.19 -36.06
C GLU A 392 -15.61 5.84 -36.75
N PRO A 393 -16.50 4.86 -36.54
CA PRO A 393 -16.45 3.61 -37.25
C PRO A 393 -16.87 3.80 -38.71
N TYR A 394 -16.28 3.05 -39.62
CA TYR A 394 -16.69 2.93 -41.01
C TYR A 394 -16.48 1.50 -41.50
N THR A 395 -17.30 1.07 -42.45
CA THR A 395 -17.14 -0.23 -43.11
C THR A 395 -16.23 -0.06 -44.33
N ASP A 396 -15.18 -0.86 -44.41
CA ASP A 396 -14.32 -0.89 -45.59
C ASP A 396 -14.96 -1.62 -46.77
N ASP A 397 -14.28 -1.59 -47.92
CA ASP A 397 -14.67 -2.25 -49.16
C ASP A 397 -14.83 -3.78 -49.03
N ARG A 398 -14.33 -4.37 -47.94
CA ARG A 398 -14.39 -5.81 -47.64
C ARG A 398 -15.43 -6.15 -46.58
N GLY A 399 -16.27 -5.19 -46.17
CA GLY A 399 -17.28 -5.41 -45.15
C GLY A 399 -16.72 -5.45 -43.72
N LYS A 400 -15.47 -5.05 -43.50
CA LYS A 400 -14.85 -5.03 -42.16
C LYS A 400 -15.02 -3.67 -41.51
N GLU A 401 -15.37 -3.67 -40.23
CA GLU A 401 -15.41 -2.45 -39.43
C GLU A 401 -13.98 -1.93 -39.16
N LYS A 402 -13.76 -0.65 -39.45
CA LYS A 402 -12.52 0.09 -39.24
C LYS A 402 -12.83 1.45 -38.62
N TRP A 403 -11.79 2.13 -38.17
CA TRP A 403 -11.91 3.45 -37.54
C TRP A 403 -11.19 4.50 -38.37
N ARG A 404 -11.79 5.69 -38.47
CA ARG A 404 -11.18 6.88 -39.10
C ARG A 404 -11.45 8.11 -38.24
N LEU A 405 -10.66 9.16 -38.43
CA LEU A 405 -10.89 10.44 -37.76
C LEU A 405 -12.18 11.10 -38.25
N LYS A 406 -12.88 11.76 -37.33
CA LYS A 406 -13.98 12.68 -37.65
C LYS A 406 -13.44 13.91 -38.38
N LYS A 407 -14.30 14.56 -39.17
CA LYS A 407 -13.91 15.71 -40.01
C LYS A 407 -13.43 16.90 -39.18
N ASP A 408 -14.01 17.09 -38.00
CA ASP A 408 -13.75 18.15 -37.04
C ASP A 408 -12.68 17.78 -35.99
N ALA A 409 -12.10 16.58 -36.03
CA ALA A 409 -11.21 16.07 -34.98
C ALA A 409 -10.06 17.02 -34.61
N LYS A 410 -9.49 17.76 -35.58
CA LYS A 410 -8.44 18.75 -35.32
C LYS A 410 -8.94 19.94 -34.51
N GLU A 411 -10.12 20.46 -34.84
CA GLU A 411 -10.74 21.55 -34.09
C GLU A 411 -11.15 21.07 -32.69
N THR A 412 -11.69 19.85 -32.58
CA THR A 412 -12.02 19.22 -31.30
C THR A 412 -10.80 19.10 -30.40
N VAL A 413 -9.63 18.71 -30.93
CA VAL A 413 -8.37 18.69 -30.16
C VAL A 413 -7.99 20.07 -29.64
N GLU A 414 -8.09 21.12 -30.46
CA GLU A 414 -7.79 22.49 -30.01
C GLU A 414 -8.72 22.94 -28.87
N GLN A 415 -10.00 22.57 -28.93
CA GLN A 415 -10.96 22.85 -27.87
C GLN A 415 -10.66 22.05 -26.60
N LEU A 416 -10.31 20.76 -26.74
CA LEU A 416 -9.94 19.89 -25.61
C LEU A 416 -8.67 20.39 -24.90
N VAL A 417 -7.65 20.81 -25.64
CA VAL A 417 -6.43 21.40 -25.04
C VAL A 417 -6.77 22.67 -24.26
N LYS A 418 -7.57 23.59 -24.84
CA LYS A 418 -7.98 24.82 -24.14
C LYS A 418 -8.77 24.54 -22.87
N LYS A 419 -9.69 23.57 -22.90
CA LYS A 419 -10.50 23.18 -21.74
C LYS A 419 -9.66 22.57 -20.61
N ASN A 420 -8.56 21.89 -20.92
CA ASN A 420 -7.67 21.31 -19.90
C ASN A 420 -6.65 22.31 -19.34
N GLN A 421 -6.51 23.49 -19.97
CA GLN A 421 -5.65 24.58 -19.49
C GLN A 421 -6.39 25.61 -18.64
N SER A 422 -7.72 25.66 -18.74
CA SER A 422 -8.61 26.45 -17.87
C SER A 422 -8.95 25.70 -16.60
#